data_AF-A0A2A5M558-F1
#
_entry.id   AF-A0A2A5M558-F1
#
_cell.length_a   1.000
_cell.length_b   1.000
_cell.length_c   1.000
_cell.angle_alpha   90.00
_cell.angle_beta   90.00
_cell.angle_gamma   90.00
#
_symmetry.space_group_name_H-M   'P 1'
#
loop_
_entity.id
_entity.type
_entity.pdbx_description
1 polymer ?
#
loop_
_entity_poly.entity_id
_entity_poly.type
_entity_poly.pdbx_seq_one_letter_code
_entity_poly.pdbx_strand_id
1 'polypeptide(L)'
;AAKAMKLVMPELNGKLHGQSMRVPVIDVSSVDLTAQLSRKVSKDEINEAFRKAATTNLKGILMVDDDERVSSDFITCSYGAIVASDLTQVIADDFIKVIAWY
;
A
#
# COMPACT_ATOMS: atom_id res chain seq x y z
N ALA A 1 -10.16 10.30 0.76
CA ALA A 1 -9.35 9.45 -0.14
C ALA A 1 -10.23 8.54 -1.03
N ALA A 2 -10.88 7.50 -0.49
CA ALA A 2 -11.58 6.48 -1.29
C ALA A 2 -12.57 7.01 -2.36
N LYS A 3 -13.45 7.97 -2.02
CA LYS A 3 -14.41 8.54 -2.97
C LYS A 3 -13.76 9.35 -4.12
N ALA A 4 -12.58 9.92 -3.88
CA ALA A 4 -11.85 10.71 -4.88
C ALA A 4 -11.15 9.82 -5.92
N MET A 5 -10.90 8.54 -5.61
CA MET A 5 -10.31 7.59 -6.54
C MET A 5 -11.15 7.41 -7.81
N LYS A 6 -12.48 7.61 -7.74
CA LYS A 6 -13.36 7.63 -8.92
C LYS A 6 -12.90 8.59 -10.01
N LEU A 7 -12.29 9.72 -9.63
CA LEU A 7 -11.86 10.76 -10.58
C LEU A 7 -10.58 10.35 -11.33
N VAL A 8 -9.74 9.54 -10.70
CA VAL A 8 -8.43 9.14 -11.23
C VAL A 8 -8.48 7.74 -11.84
N MET A 9 -9.32 6.86 -11.31
CA MET A 9 -9.52 5.47 -11.72
C MET A 9 -11.02 5.14 -11.79
N PRO A 10 -11.72 5.58 -12.86
CA PRO A 10 -13.17 5.40 -13.02
C PRO A 10 -13.63 3.94 -12.95
N GLU A 11 -12.79 2.99 -13.36
CA GLU A 11 -13.03 1.54 -13.35
C GLU A 11 -13.18 0.95 -11.93
N LEU A 12 -12.75 1.70 -10.90
CA LEU A 12 -12.90 1.36 -9.48
C LEU A 12 -14.14 2.00 -8.85
N ASN A 13 -14.96 2.73 -9.61
CA ASN A 13 -16.16 3.36 -9.08
C ASN A 13 -17.12 2.31 -8.49
N GLY A 14 -17.48 2.48 -7.22
CA GLY A 14 -18.32 1.54 -6.47
C GLY A 14 -17.59 0.28 -5.97
N LYS A 15 -16.31 0.09 -6.31
CA LYS A 15 -15.51 -1.07 -5.88
C LYS A 15 -14.58 -0.77 -4.70
N LEU A 16 -14.38 0.50 -4.38
CA LEU A 16 -13.47 0.94 -3.32
C LEU A 16 -14.21 1.76 -2.27
N HIS A 17 -14.05 1.36 -1.01
CA HIS A 17 -14.55 2.07 0.16
C HIS A 17 -13.44 2.14 1.22
N GLY A 18 -13.60 3.03 2.20
CA GLY A 18 -12.61 3.14 3.26
C GLY A 18 -13.09 4.02 4.41
N GLN A 19 -12.45 3.82 5.55
CA GLN A 19 -12.60 4.62 6.75
C GLN A 19 -11.22 5.08 7.23
N SER A 20 -11.20 6.02 8.17
CA SER A 20 -9.96 6.53 8.77
C SER A 20 -10.13 6.65 10.28
N MET A 21 -9.06 6.37 11.00
CA MET A 21 -8.97 6.60 12.44
C MET A 21 -7.81 7.53 12.75
N ARG A 22 -7.95 8.33 13.80
CA ARG A 22 -6.86 9.16 14.33
C ARG A 22 -6.25 8.47 15.53
N VAL A 23 -4.93 8.52 15.63
CA VAL A 23 -4.14 7.96 16.73
C VAL A 23 -3.15 9.02 17.24
N PRO A 24 -2.70 8.96 18.51
CA PRO A 24 -1.82 9.97 19.08
C PRO A 24 -0.36 9.78 18.65
N VAL A 25 -0.08 9.95 17.36
CA VAL A 25 1.27 9.96 16.76
C VAL A 25 1.58 11.33 16.19
N ILE A 26 2.86 11.73 16.21
CA ILE A 26 3.29 13.09 15.84
C ILE A 26 3.22 13.35 14.33
N ASP A 27 3.51 12.34 13.52
CA ASP A 27 3.58 12.39 12.07
C ASP A 27 3.61 10.95 11.52
N VAL A 28 3.53 10.83 10.19
CA VAL A 28 3.45 9.60 9.41
C VAL A 28 2.11 8.89 9.59
N SER A 29 1.53 8.53 8.46
CA SER A 29 0.27 7.81 8.35
C SER A 29 0.48 6.46 7.66
N SER A 30 -0.50 5.59 7.78
CA SER A 30 -0.50 4.29 7.10
C SER A 30 -1.80 4.07 6.35
N VAL A 31 -1.71 3.57 5.12
CA VAL A 31 -2.84 3.00 4.39
C VAL A 31 -2.85 1.50 4.60
N ASP A 32 -4.01 0.96 4.97
CA ASP A 32 -4.31 -0.46 4.96
C ASP A 32 -5.24 -0.77 3.79
N LEU A 33 -4.69 -1.36 2.71
CA LEU A 33 -5.45 -1.73 1.53
C LEU A 33 -5.76 -3.23 1.58
N THR A 34 -7.05 -3.54 1.69
CA THR A 34 -7.56 -4.90 1.50
C THR A 34 -8.31 -4.99 0.18
N ALA A 35 -8.02 -6.00 -0.64
CA ALA A 35 -8.62 -6.16 -1.95
C ALA A 35 -8.79 -7.63 -2.36
N GLN A 36 -9.89 -7.91 -3.06
CA GLN A 36 -10.10 -9.17 -3.77
C GLN A 36 -9.54 -9.05 -5.19
N LEU A 37 -8.59 -9.91 -5.55
CA LEU A 37 -8.03 -9.98 -6.89
C LEU A 37 -8.80 -10.98 -7.76
N SER A 38 -8.77 -10.79 -9.08
CA SER A 38 -9.41 -11.69 -10.04
C SER A 38 -8.61 -12.95 -10.34
N ARG A 39 -7.39 -13.04 -9.81
CA ARG A 39 -6.46 -14.16 -10.01
C ARG A 39 -5.78 -14.50 -8.70
N LYS A 40 -5.35 -15.75 -8.61
CA LYS A 40 -4.50 -16.22 -7.53
C LYS A 40 -3.14 -15.53 -7.58
N VAL A 41 -2.60 -15.21 -6.42
CA VAL A 41 -1.30 -14.56 -6.22
C VAL A 41 -0.62 -15.12 -4.98
N SER A 42 0.70 -14.97 -4.89
CA SER A 42 1.46 -15.23 -3.66
C SER A 42 1.92 -13.92 -3.02
N LYS A 43 2.31 -13.98 -1.74
CA LYS A 43 2.94 -12.84 -1.04
C LYS A 43 4.16 -12.33 -1.80
N ASP A 44 5.02 -13.24 -2.25
CA ASP A 44 6.24 -12.90 -2.99
C ASP A 44 5.93 -12.21 -4.32
N GLU A 45 4.89 -12.67 -5.03
CA GLU A 45 4.48 -12.05 -6.30
C GLU A 45 4.01 -10.60 -6.11
N ILE A 46 3.23 -10.34 -5.04
CA ILE A 46 2.78 -8.99 -4.70
C ILE A 46 3.96 -8.09 -4.37
N ASN A 47 4.85 -8.55 -3.48
CA ASN A 47 6.02 -7.78 -3.06
C ASN A 47 6.94 -7.49 -4.25
N GLU A 48 7.18 -8.47 -5.13
CA GLU A 48 7.98 -8.28 -6.34
C GLU A 48 7.34 -7.30 -7.33
N ALA A 49 6.01 -7.31 -7.46
CA ALA A 49 5.30 -6.32 -8.28
C ALA A 49 5.54 -4.88 -7.77
N PHE A 50 5.53 -4.67 -6.45
CA PHE A 50 5.85 -3.37 -5.86
C PHE A 50 7.32 -3.00 -6.03
N ARG A 51 8.26 -3.94 -5.86
CA ARG A 51 9.70 -3.71 -6.10
C ARG A 51 9.97 -3.29 -7.54
N LYS A 52 9.34 -3.99 -8.48
CA LYS A 52 9.43 -3.66 -9.91
C LYS A 52 8.88 -2.27 -10.19
N ALA A 53 7.73 -1.91 -9.61
CA ALA A 53 7.18 -0.57 -9.78
C ALA A 53 8.10 0.51 -9.18
N ALA A 54 8.64 0.29 -7.98
CA ALA A 54 9.56 1.19 -7.27
C ALA A 54 10.88 1.41 -8.02
N THR A 55 11.31 0.46 -8.86
CA THR A 55 12.52 0.58 -9.68
C THR A 55 12.26 1.10 -11.09
N THR A 56 10.99 1.13 -11.54
CA THR A 56 10.61 1.48 -12.92
C THR A 56 9.70 2.71 -12.97
N ASN A 57 8.40 2.52 -13.20
CA ASN A 57 7.44 3.58 -13.47
C ASN A 57 7.11 4.46 -12.25
N LEU A 58 7.43 4.00 -11.03
CA LEU A 58 7.25 4.75 -9.79
C LEU A 58 8.57 5.04 -9.07
N LYS A 59 9.69 5.05 -9.81
CA LYS A 59 11.01 5.36 -9.24
C LYS A 59 11.05 6.75 -8.62
N GLY A 60 11.46 6.80 -7.35
CA GLY A 60 11.49 8.03 -6.55
C GLY A 60 10.13 8.47 -5.98
N ILE A 61 9.06 7.72 -6.28
CA ILE A 61 7.71 7.96 -5.75
C ILE A 61 7.31 6.84 -4.79
N LEU A 62 7.63 5.58 -5.15
CA LEU A 62 7.35 4.39 -4.35
C LEU A 62 8.65 3.82 -3.76
N MET A 63 8.61 3.44 -2.50
CA MET A 63 9.64 2.64 -1.82
C MET A 63 9.02 1.31 -1.37
N VAL A 64 9.82 0.25 -1.28
CA VAL A 64 9.49 -0.97 -0.53
C VAL A 64 10.41 -1.03 0.69
N ASP A 65 9.83 -1.21 1.87
CA ASP A 65 10.54 -1.41 3.12
C ASP A 65 10.65 -2.91 3.43
N ASP A 66 11.89 -3.35 3.65
CA ASP A 66 12.23 -4.72 4.06
C ASP A 66 12.88 -4.78 5.44
N ASP A 67 13.09 -3.61 6.06
CA ASP A 67 13.81 -3.48 7.32
C ASP A 67 12.85 -3.51 8.53
N GLU A 68 11.57 -3.84 8.31
CA GLU A 68 10.51 -3.93 9.33
C GLU A 68 10.41 -2.65 10.18
N ARG A 69 10.55 -1.49 9.52
CA ARG A 69 10.59 -0.18 10.19
C ARG A 69 9.22 0.25 10.69
N VAL A 70 9.24 1.15 11.66
CA VAL A 70 8.03 1.72 12.28
C VAL A 70 7.76 3.14 11.78
N SER A 71 6.60 3.69 12.13
CA SER A 71 6.15 5.00 11.60
C SER A 71 7.18 6.13 11.78
N SER A 72 7.85 6.20 12.93
CA SER A 72 8.82 7.26 13.22
C SER A 72 10.06 7.23 12.33
N ASP A 73 10.40 6.09 11.74
CA ASP A 73 11.56 5.96 10.84
C ASP A 73 11.32 6.64 9.49
N PHE A 74 10.07 6.98 9.18
CA PHE A 74 9.67 7.62 7.92
C PHE A 74 9.37 9.11 8.05
N ILE A 75 9.57 9.70 9.23
CA ILE A 75 9.43 11.16 9.40
C ILE A 75 10.38 11.86 8.43
N THR A 76 9.88 12.86 7.70
CA THR A 76 10.57 13.58 6.60
C THR A 76 10.91 12.76 5.35
N CYS A 77 10.43 11.52 5.23
CA CYS A 77 10.60 10.72 4.02
C CYS A 77 9.86 11.37 2.83
N SER A 78 10.51 11.47 1.67
CA SER A 78 9.96 12.17 0.49
C SER A 78 9.15 11.27 -0.45
N TYR A 79 9.08 9.97 -0.18
CA TYR A 79 8.34 9.02 -1.01
C TYR A 79 6.84 9.17 -0.77
N GLY A 80 6.03 9.05 -1.83
CA GLY A 80 4.58 9.16 -1.74
C GLY A 80 3.90 7.92 -1.15
N ALA A 81 4.60 6.78 -1.17
CA ALA A 81 4.20 5.56 -0.48
C ALA A 81 5.42 4.66 -0.20
N ILE A 82 5.44 4.03 0.97
CA ILE A 82 6.47 3.06 1.38
C ILE A 82 5.77 1.76 1.77
N VAL A 83 5.85 0.74 0.91
CA VAL A 83 5.17 -0.56 1.12
C VAL A 83 5.92 -1.37 2.16
N ALA A 84 5.26 -1.76 3.25
CA ALA A 84 5.81 -2.64 4.27
C ALA A 84 5.71 -4.10 3.79
N SER A 85 6.82 -4.67 3.28
CA SER A 85 6.82 -5.96 2.58
C SER A 85 6.57 -7.14 3.53
N ASP A 86 6.94 -6.97 4.80
CA ASP A 86 6.72 -7.88 5.92
C ASP A 86 5.22 -8.01 6.23
N LEU A 87 4.45 -6.93 6.11
CA LEU A 87 3.03 -6.86 6.42
C LEU A 87 2.10 -7.32 5.29
N THR A 88 2.62 -7.65 4.11
CA THR A 88 1.81 -8.20 3.00
C THR A 88 1.20 -9.55 3.40
N GLN A 89 -0.11 -9.70 3.18
CA GLN A 89 -0.85 -10.93 3.42
C GLN A 89 -1.62 -11.36 2.18
N VAL A 90 -1.73 -12.67 2.00
CA VAL A 90 -2.60 -13.31 1.01
C VAL A 90 -3.43 -14.37 1.74
N ILE A 91 -4.75 -14.26 1.62
CA ILE A 91 -5.74 -15.15 2.21
C ILE A 91 -6.51 -15.79 1.05
N ALA A 92 -6.75 -17.09 1.13
CA ALA A 92 -7.48 -17.84 0.11
C ALA A 92 -6.94 -17.66 -1.34
N ASP A 93 -5.64 -17.41 -1.46
CA ASP A 93 -4.88 -17.16 -2.69
C ASP A 93 -5.23 -15.88 -3.47
N ASP A 94 -6.33 -15.18 -3.17
CA ASP A 94 -6.80 -14.04 -3.98
C ASP A 94 -7.34 -12.85 -3.18
N PHE A 95 -7.43 -12.98 -1.84
CA PHE A 95 -7.80 -11.89 -0.95
C PHE A 95 -6.56 -11.34 -0.25
N ILE A 96 -6.17 -10.12 -0.61
CA ILE A 96 -4.89 -9.55 -0.21
C ILE A 96 -5.04 -8.44 0.82
N LYS A 97 -3.96 -8.21 1.58
CA LYS A 97 -3.78 -7.04 2.43
C LYS A 97 -2.39 -6.47 2.23
N VAL A 98 -2.29 -5.18 1.97
CA VAL A 98 -1.03 -4.44 1.80
C VAL A 98 -1.07 -3.20 2.68
N ILE A 99 0.02 -2.97 3.42
CA ILE A 99 0.21 -1.76 4.22
C ILE A 99 1.27 -0.89 3.55
N ALA A 100 1.01 0.41 3.49
CA ALA A 100 2.01 1.39 3.06
C ALA A 100 2.02 2.62 3.98
N TRP A 101 3.22 3.09 4.33
CA TRP A 101 3.45 4.33 5.05
C TRP A 101 3.50 5.53 4.09
N TYR A 102 3.16 6.72 4.60
CA TYR A 102 3.30 8.00 3.91
C TYR A 102 3.34 9.19 4.88
#